data_AF-A0A496ZJ60-F1
#
_entry.id   AF-A0A496ZJ60-F1
#
_cell.length_a   1.000
_cell.length_b   1.000
_cell.length_c   1.000
_cell.angle_alpha   90.00
_cell.angle_beta   90.00
_cell.angle_gamma   90.00
#
_symmetry.space_group_name_H-M   'P 1'
#
loop_
_entity.id
_entity.type
_entity.pdbx_description
1 polymer ?
#
loop_
_entity_poly.entity_id
_entity_poly.type
_entity_poly.pdbx_seq_one_letter_code
_entity_poly.pdbx_strand_id
1 'polypeptide(L)'
;MDITLIESKSDMGFDLYALVIEDSCQVIEYIDSVDEKNQKQIAALFGRIIVKGLPHNEQKYRSLGDAIFELKTRGGLRVLCFTGGSFLLRSLILTHAFDKPHSRILQREKKKALDWRNQYFQETVNIVDLDMEG
;
A
#
# COMPACT_ATOMS: atom_id res chain seq x y z
N MET A 1 12.57 -4.05 7.66
CA MET A 1 11.75 -3.30 6.69
C MET A 1 10.85 -2.41 7.50
N ASP A 2 10.84 -1.12 7.18
CA ASP A 2 10.09 -0.15 7.95
C ASP A 2 8.83 0.28 7.19
N ILE A 3 7.97 1.00 7.88
CA ILE A 3 6.82 1.68 7.29
C ILE A 3 6.83 3.14 7.70
N THR A 4 6.35 4.00 6.80
CA THR A 4 6.08 5.40 7.10
C THR A 4 4.59 5.70 6.93
N LEU A 5 4.02 6.53 7.79
CA LEU A 5 2.66 7.01 7.63
C LEU A 5 2.60 7.97 6.44
N ILE A 6 1.68 7.72 5.51
CA ILE A 6 1.40 8.58 4.35
C ILE A 6 0.24 9.52 4.66
N GLU A 7 -0.88 8.96 5.12
CA GLU A 7 -2.08 9.73 5.39
C GLU A 7 -2.94 9.01 6.45
N SER A 8 -3.48 9.77 7.39
CA SER A 8 -4.39 9.28 8.43
C SER A 8 -5.51 10.27 8.64
N LYS A 9 -6.66 9.80 9.14
CA LYS A 9 -7.75 10.70 9.53
C LYS A 9 -8.59 10.16 10.67
N SER A 10 -8.48 10.75 11.86
CA SER A 10 -9.32 10.51 13.04
C SER A 10 -9.35 9.04 13.53
N ASP A 11 -9.79 8.82 14.76
CA ASP A 11 -9.79 7.50 15.41
C ASP A 11 -10.70 6.45 14.71
N MET A 12 -11.60 6.91 13.83
CA MET A 12 -12.47 6.04 13.03
C MET A 12 -12.12 6.03 11.54
N GLY A 13 -10.96 6.52 11.13
CA GLY A 13 -10.51 6.50 9.74
C GLY A 13 -9.89 5.19 9.28
N PHE A 14 -9.39 5.23 8.05
CA PHE A 14 -8.45 4.23 7.53
C PHE A 14 -7.07 4.88 7.47
N ASP A 15 -6.02 4.18 7.85
CA ASP A 15 -4.65 4.69 7.75
C ASP A 15 -3.95 4.15 6.50
N LEU A 16 -3.14 5.00 5.88
CA LEU A 16 -2.28 4.64 4.76
C LEU A 16 -0.84 4.73 5.21
N TYR A 17 -0.16 3.59 5.19
CA TYR A 17 1.28 3.49 5.38
C TYR A 17 1.95 3.14 4.05
N ALA A 18 3.23 3.43 3.89
CA ALA A 18 4.04 2.91 2.80
C ALA A 18 5.26 2.17 3.33
N LEU A 19 5.66 1.10 2.64
CA LEU A 19 6.91 0.41 2.94
C LEU A 19 8.11 1.33 2.68
N VAL A 20 9.11 1.21 3.54
CA VAL A 20 10.46 1.76 3.38
C VAL A 20 11.43 0.60 3.30
N ILE A 21 12.13 0.51 2.17
CA ILE A 21 13.01 -0.61 1.82
C ILE A 21 14.36 -0.02 1.47
N GLU A 22 15.40 -0.37 2.24
CA GLU A 22 16.75 0.19 2.06
C GLU A 22 16.72 1.73 2.02
N ASP A 23 16.02 2.34 2.98
CA ASP A 23 15.82 3.80 3.11
C ASP A 23 15.05 4.47 1.96
N SER A 24 14.45 3.69 1.05
CA SER A 24 13.64 4.18 -0.08
C SER A 24 12.15 3.92 0.12
N CYS A 25 11.33 4.96 -0.10
CA CYS A 25 9.88 4.84 -0.15
C CYS A 25 9.38 4.93 -1.60
N GLN A 26 9.30 3.78 -2.27
CA GLN A 26 8.99 3.70 -3.70
C GLN A 26 7.62 4.29 -4.08
N VAL A 27 6.68 4.36 -3.15
CA VAL A 27 5.39 5.01 -3.39
C VAL A 27 5.55 6.53 -3.47
N ILE A 28 6.25 7.13 -2.50
CA ILE A 28 6.46 8.58 -2.46
C ILE A 28 7.31 9.02 -3.66
N GLU A 29 8.44 8.35 -3.90
CA GLU A 29 9.33 8.64 -5.02
C GLU A 29 8.59 8.61 -6.36
N TYR A 30 7.73 7.61 -6.56
CA TYR A 30 6.93 7.52 -7.77
C TYR A 30 5.92 8.68 -7.88
N ILE A 31 5.18 8.98 -6.80
CA ILE A 31 4.19 10.06 -6.78
C ILE A 31 4.85 11.41 -7.08
N ASP A 32 6.03 11.67 -6.53
CA ASP A 32 6.78 12.91 -6.75
C ASP A 32 7.29 13.02 -8.20
N SER A 33 7.49 11.88 -8.88
CA SER A 33 7.96 11.84 -10.27
C SER A 33 6.87 12.06 -11.34
N VAL A 34 5.59 11.83 -11.02
CA VAL A 34 4.49 11.95 -12.00
C VAL A 34 3.95 13.37 -12.09
N ASP A 35 3.23 13.67 -13.18
CA ASP A 35 2.64 15.00 -13.37
C ASP A 35 1.61 15.38 -12.28
N GLU A 36 1.38 16.68 -12.13
CA GLU A 36 0.47 17.25 -11.12
C GLU A 36 -0.96 16.67 -11.22
N LYS A 37 -1.40 16.32 -12.44
CA LYS A 37 -2.73 15.73 -12.67
C LYS A 37 -2.82 14.34 -12.06
N ASN A 38 -1.77 13.52 -12.18
CA ASN A 38 -1.71 12.19 -11.59
C ASN A 38 -1.51 12.27 -10.07
N GLN A 39 -0.70 13.20 -9.57
CA GLN A 39 -0.56 13.49 -8.14
C GLN A 39 -1.92 13.83 -7.50
N LYS A 40 -2.69 14.73 -8.11
CA LYS A 40 -4.05 15.08 -7.65
C LYS A 40 -5.00 13.88 -7.63
N GLN A 41 -4.90 12.99 -8.61
CA GLN A 41 -5.76 11.80 -8.67
C GLN A 41 -5.45 10.79 -7.57
N ILE A 42 -4.16 10.55 -7.28
CA ILE A 42 -3.79 9.62 -6.22
C ILE A 42 -4.10 10.20 -4.85
N ALA A 43 -3.83 11.50 -4.62
CA ALA A 43 -4.21 12.19 -3.40
C ALA A 43 -5.74 12.14 -3.16
N ALA A 44 -6.55 12.37 -4.20
CA ALA A 44 -8.01 12.25 -4.09
C ALA A 44 -8.47 10.81 -3.80
N LEU A 45 -7.75 9.80 -4.27
CA LEU A 45 -8.03 8.40 -3.95
C LEU A 45 -7.68 8.10 -2.49
N PHE A 46 -6.49 8.50 -2.04
CA PHE A 46 -6.02 8.33 -0.67
C PHE A 46 -6.92 9.04 0.35
N GLY A 47 -7.20 10.32 0.13
CA GLY A 47 -8.12 11.10 0.96
C GLY A 47 -9.53 10.51 1.01
N ARG A 48 -9.98 9.80 -0.03
CA ARG A 48 -11.25 9.05 0.03
C ARG A 48 -11.13 7.80 0.90
N ILE A 49 -10.01 7.08 0.83
CA ILE A 49 -9.78 5.86 1.61
C ILE A 49 -9.73 6.18 3.09
N ILE A 50 -8.97 7.20 3.50
CA ILE A 50 -8.87 7.54 4.92
C ILE A 50 -10.20 7.98 5.54
N VAL A 51 -11.10 8.55 4.74
CA VAL A 51 -12.43 9.00 5.19
C VAL A 51 -13.47 7.87 5.14
N LYS A 52 -13.48 7.08 4.07
CA LYS A 52 -14.59 6.17 3.74
C LYS A 52 -14.23 4.69 3.79
N GLY A 53 -12.95 4.36 4.02
CA GLY A 53 -12.42 3.01 3.90
C GLY A 53 -12.18 2.58 2.45
N LEU A 54 -11.92 1.28 2.28
CA LEU A 54 -11.53 0.69 1.00
C LEU A 54 -12.62 0.87 -0.08
N PRO A 55 -12.26 1.20 -1.34
CA PRO A 55 -13.24 1.26 -2.41
C PRO A 55 -13.84 -0.13 -2.67
N HIS A 56 -15.16 -0.24 -2.74
CA HIS A 56 -15.84 -1.50 -3.10
C HIS A 56 -15.86 -1.80 -4.62
N ASN A 57 -15.32 -0.91 -5.45
CA ASN A 57 -15.38 -1.02 -6.91
C ASN A 57 -14.02 -1.50 -7.47
N GLU A 58 -14.01 -2.61 -8.21
CA GLU A 58 -12.85 -3.21 -8.89
C GLU A 58 -12.14 -2.29 -9.89
N GLN A 59 -12.80 -1.23 -10.34
CA GLN A 59 -12.18 -0.18 -11.16
C GLN A 59 -11.20 0.69 -10.35
N LYS A 60 -11.33 0.72 -9.03
CA LYS A 60 -10.50 1.53 -8.11
C LYS A 60 -9.69 0.71 -7.12
N TYR A 61 -10.19 -0.46 -6.73
CA TYR A 61 -9.54 -1.37 -5.79
C TYR A 61 -9.86 -2.80 -6.17
N ARG A 62 -8.84 -3.58 -6.53
CA ARG A 62 -9.01 -4.94 -7.07
C ARG A 62 -8.09 -5.91 -6.37
N SER A 63 -8.60 -7.09 -6.00
CA SER A 63 -7.77 -8.20 -5.55
C SER A 63 -6.95 -8.76 -6.71
N LEU A 64 -5.66 -8.96 -6.50
CA LEU A 64 -4.78 -9.71 -7.41
C LEU A 64 -4.54 -11.15 -6.93
N GLY A 65 -5.20 -11.58 -5.84
CA GLY A 65 -4.93 -12.82 -5.13
C GLY A 65 -3.83 -12.68 -4.08
N ASP A 66 -3.68 -13.70 -3.22
CA ASP A 66 -2.63 -13.79 -2.18
C ASP A 66 -2.62 -12.59 -1.20
N ALA A 67 -3.81 -12.05 -0.92
CA ALA A 67 -4.01 -10.84 -0.11
C ALA A 67 -3.27 -9.59 -0.62
N ILE A 68 -2.89 -9.57 -1.91
CA ILE A 68 -2.37 -8.40 -2.60
C ILE A 68 -3.49 -7.72 -3.39
N PHE A 69 -3.55 -6.40 -3.26
CA PHE A 69 -4.56 -5.57 -3.90
C PHE A 69 -3.94 -4.44 -4.70
N GLU A 70 -4.66 -3.99 -5.72
CA GLU A 70 -4.27 -2.92 -6.61
C GLU A 70 -5.23 -1.73 -6.47
N LEU A 71 -4.69 -0.59 -6.05
CA LEU A 71 -5.35 0.71 -6.17
C LEU A 71 -5.15 1.29 -7.56
N LYS A 72 -6.20 1.88 -8.12
CA LYS A 72 -6.23 2.31 -9.52
C LYS A 72 -6.75 3.73 -9.64
N THR A 73 -5.95 4.60 -10.27
CA THR A 73 -6.44 5.90 -10.74
C THR A 73 -6.95 5.81 -12.19
N ARG A 74 -7.69 6.83 -12.62
CA ARG A 74 -8.17 6.96 -14.00
C ARG A 74 -7.02 7.24 -14.98
N GLY A 75 -5.97 7.93 -14.53
CA GLY A 75 -4.77 8.27 -15.30
C GLY A 75 -3.88 7.08 -15.64
N GLY A 76 -4.13 5.90 -15.05
CA GLY A 76 -3.36 4.70 -15.33
C GLY A 76 -2.41 4.31 -14.22
N LEU A 77 -2.13 5.20 -13.26
CA LEU A 77 -1.34 4.90 -12.07
C LEU A 77 -1.95 3.74 -11.27
N ARG A 78 -1.08 2.85 -10.81
CA ARG A 78 -1.37 1.70 -9.96
C ARG A 78 -0.53 1.77 -8.69
N VAL A 79 -1.10 1.38 -7.57
CA VAL A 79 -0.37 1.16 -6.31
C VAL A 79 -0.72 -0.23 -5.79
N LEU A 80 0.29 -1.07 -5.55
CA LEU A 80 0.06 -2.36 -4.92
C LEU A 80 0.11 -2.23 -3.41
N CYS A 81 -0.79 -2.92 -2.72
CA CYS A 81 -0.96 -2.81 -1.29
C CYS A 81 -1.48 -4.10 -0.67
N PHE A 82 -1.39 -4.18 0.66
CA PHE A 82 -2.02 -5.21 1.49
C PHE A 82 -2.55 -4.58 2.77
N THR A 83 -3.40 -5.29 3.52
CA THR A 83 -3.93 -4.80 4.79
C THR A 83 -2.92 -4.98 5.91
N GLY A 84 -2.82 -4.04 6.86
CA GLY A 84 -1.91 -4.15 8.00
C GLY A 84 -2.26 -5.22 9.04
N GLY A 85 -3.35 -5.97 8.82
CA GLY A 85 -3.74 -7.09 9.67
C GLY A 85 -4.14 -6.67 11.08
N SER A 86 -3.86 -7.55 12.05
CA SER A 86 -4.12 -7.31 13.48
C SER A 86 -3.16 -6.30 14.11
N PHE A 87 -2.00 -6.09 13.52
CA PHE A 87 -0.97 -5.17 14.05
C PHE A 87 -1.32 -3.71 13.77
N LEU A 88 -1.88 -3.43 12.60
CA LEU A 88 -2.35 -2.11 12.20
C LEU A 88 -3.79 -2.22 11.72
N LEU A 89 -4.72 -2.16 12.68
CA LEU A 89 -6.14 -2.25 12.40
C LEU A 89 -6.57 -1.12 11.46
N ARG A 90 -7.46 -1.44 10.52
CA ARG A 90 -8.03 -0.47 9.56
C ARG A 90 -6.97 0.30 8.77
N SER A 91 -5.90 -0.39 8.36
CA SER A 91 -4.83 0.21 7.57
C SER A 91 -4.60 -0.51 6.24
N LEU A 92 -4.09 0.25 5.27
CA LEU A 92 -3.40 -0.30 4.10
C LEU A 92 -1.92 0.02 4.19
N ILE A 93 -1.10 -0.95 3.82
CA ILE A 93 0.32 -0.81 3.61
C ILE A 93 0.56 -0.81 2.10
N LEU A 94 1.00 0.34 1.59
CA LEU A 94 1.33 0.58 0.19
C LEU A 94 2.76 0.11 -0.07
N THR A 95 2.97 -0.69 -1.10
CA THR A 95 4.29 -1.29 -1.39
C THR A 95 5.09 -0.44 -2.36
N HIS A 96 4.56 -0.22 -3.55
CA HIS A 96 5.15 0.57 -4.62
C HIS A 96 4.07 1.00 -5.61
N ALA A 97 4.38 2.01 -6.42
CA ALA A 97 3.51 2.54 -7.45
C ALA A 97 4.17 2.47 -8.83
N PHE A 98 3.35 2.41 -9.88
CA PHE A 98 3.79 2.30 -11.27
C PHE A 98 2.66 2.66 -12.25
N ASP A 99 3.03 2.95 -13.50
CA ASP A 99 2.07 3.11 -14.59
C ASP A 99 1.47 1.77 -15.00
N LYS A 100 0.23 1.79 -15.50
CA LYS A 100 -0.52 0.61 -15.92
C LYS A 100 0.38 -0.33 -16.74
N PRO A 101 0.75 -1.51 -16.19
CA PRO A 101 1.70 -2.39 -16.86
C PRO A 101 0.99 -3.37 -17.79
N HIS A 102 1.76 -4.04 -18.63
CA HIS A 102 1.31 -5.29 -19.26
C HIS A 102 1.18 -6.42 -18.23
N SER A 103 0.36 -7.43 -18.53
CA SER A 103 0.02 -8.52 -17.60
C SER A 103 1.23 -9.24 -17.00
N ARG A 104 2.28 -9.51 -17.81
CA ARG A 104 3.52 -10.15 -17.33
C ARG A 104 4.24 -9.30 -16.29
N ILE A 105 4.33 -7.99 -16.53
CA ILE A 105 4.96 -7.05 -15.61
C ILE A 105 4.11 -6.98 -14.32
N LEU A 106 2.77 -6.94 -14.44
CA LEU A 106 1.89 -6.97 -13.27
C LEU A 106 2.13 -8.20 -12.38
N GLN A 107 2.36 -9.37 -12.96
CA GLN A 107 2.66 -10.58 -12.17
C GLN A 107 4.01 -10.48 -11.44
N ARG A 108 5.01 -9.84 -12.04
CA ARG A 108 6.30 -9.60 -11.39
C ARG A 108 6.17 -8.59 -10.25
N GLU A 109 5.48 -7.48 -10.47
CA GLU A 109 5.23 -6.48 -9.44
C GLU A 109 4.36 -7.06 -8.29
N LYS A 110 3.38 -7.92 -8.62
CA LYS A 110 2.62 -8.67 -7.61
C LYS A 110 3.53 -9.59 -6.79
N LYS A 111 4.41 -10.35 -7.43
CA LYS A 111 5.36 -11.23 -6.73
C LYS A 111 6.24 -10.43 -5.77
N LYS A 112 6.80 -9.32 -6.23
CA LYS A 112 7.58 -8.38 -5.40
C LYS A 112 6.79 -7.91 -4.18
N ALA A 113 5.55 -7.46 -4.37
CA ALA A 113 4.67 -7.04 -3.28
C ALA A 113 4.36 -8.18 -2.29
N LEU A 114 4.19 -9.41 -2.78
CA LEU A 114 3.96 -10.59 -1.94
C LEU A 114 5.19 -10.93 -1.09
N ASP A 115 6.38 -10.92 -1.70
CA ASP A 115 7.64 -11.19 -1.00
C ASP A 115 7.84 -10.17 0.14
N TRP A 116 7.60 -8.87 -0.12
CA TRP A 116 7.68 -7.83 0.89
C TRP A 116 6.61 -7.91 1.97
N ARG A 117 5.37 -8.26 1.61
CA ARG A 117 4.32 -8.52 2.60
C ARG A 117 4.74 -9.62 3.56
N ASN A 118 5.27 -10.72 3.03
CA ASN A 118 5.69 -11.86 3.85
C ASN A 118 6.85 -11.46 4.78
N GLN A 119 7.81 -10.69 4.27
CA GLN A 119 8.89 -10.15 5.09
C GLN A 119 8.37 -9.23 6.21
N TYR A 120 7.49 -8.27 5.88
CA TYR A 120 6.89 -7.35 6.87
C TYR A 120 6.22 -8.11 8.02
N PHE A 121 5.39 -9.12 7.71
CA PHE A 121 4.71 -9.88 8.74
C PHE A 121 5.65 -10.79 9.54
N GLN A 122 6.69 -11.35 8.91
CA GLN A 122 7.70 -12.12 9.63
C GLN A 122 8.45 -11.27 10.65
N GLU A 123 8.87 -10.07 10.25
CA GLU A 123 9.58 -9.13 11.12
C GLU A 123 8.67 -8.63 12.26
N THR A 124 7.40 -8.34 11.96
CA THR A 124 6.42 -7.91 12.98
C THR A 124 6.14 -9.00 14.02
N VAL A 125 6.02 -10.27 13.61
CA VAL A 125 5.82 -11.39 14.54
C VAL A 125 7.02 -11.55 15.47
N ASN A 126 8.24 -11.49 14.92
CA ASN A 126 9.46 -11.63 15.73
C ASN A 126 9.58 -10.55 16.82
N ILE A 127 9.08 -9.33 16.57
CA ILE A 127 9.07 -8.25 17.57
C ILE A 127 8.13 -8.61 18.74
N VAL A 128 6.94 -9.11 18.44
CA VAL A 128 5.96 -9.47 19.47
C VAL A 128 6.43 -10.64 20.34
N ASP A 129 7.10 -11.63 19.75
CA ASP A 129 7.64 -12.76 20.50
C ASP A 129 8.74 -12.31 21.49
N LEU A 130 9.58 -11.34 21.11
CA LEU A 130 10.61 -10.76 21.99
C LEU A 130 10.01 -9.98 23.17
N ASP A 131 8.88 -9.30 22.97
CA ASP A 131 8.19 -8.54 24.03
C ASP A 131 7.43 -9.43 25.02
N MET A 132 7.16 -10.70 24.69
CA MET A 132 6.48 -11.66 25.58
C MET A 132 7.44 -12.53 26.41
N GLU A 133 8.73 -12.52 26.10
CA GLU A 133 9.76 -13.24 26.85
C GLU A 133 10.50 -12.37 27.90
N GLY A 134 10.15 -11.08 28.02
CA GLY A 134 10.71 -10.12 28.99
C GLY A 134 9.76 -9.76 30.13
#